data_AF-A0A5J5I044-F1
#
_entry.id   AF-A0A5J5I044-F1
#
_cell.length_a   1.000
_cell.length_b   1.000
_cell.length_c   1.000
_cell.angle_alpha   90.00
_cell.angle_beta   90.00
_cell.angle_gamma   90.00
#
_symmetry.space_group_name_H-M   'P 1'
#
loop_
_entity.id
_entity.type
_entity.pdbx_description
1 polymer ?
#
loop_
_entity_poly.entity_id
_entity_poly.type
_entity_poly.pdbx_seq_one_letter_code
_entity_poly.pdbx_strand_id
1 'polypeptide(L)'
;MAEDISTPDTETLSFEDALRALETIVRRLESGDVPLDESISLYAKGEELRKRCTERLQAAEARIAKLTVDANGAVTGAQPFGAD
;
A
#
# COMPACT_ATOMS: atom_id res chain seq x y z
N MET A 1 -19.60 -5.71 -23.16
CA MET A 1 -19.95 -5.03 -21.90
C MET A 1 -18.64 -4.56 -21.33
N ALA A 2 -18.35 -3.27 -21.41
CA ALA A 2 -17.14 -2.70 -20.82
C ALA A 2 -17.43 -2.54 -19.33
N GLU A 3 -16.78 -3.37 -18.50
CA GLU A 3 -16.81 -3.15 -17.06
C GLU A 3 -16.15 -1.80 -16.78
N ASP A 4 -16.89 -0.96 -16.06
CA ASP A 4 -16.48 0.30 -15.51
C ASP A 4 -15.31 0.05 -14.54
N ILE A 5 -14.09 0.11 -15.06
CA ILE A 5 -12.85 0.14 -14.28
C ILE A 5 -12.64 1.57 -13.77
N SER A 6 -13.57 2.06 -12.94
CA SER A 6 -13.25 3.13 -12.01
C SER A 6 -12.23 2.58 -11.03
N THR A 7 -10.95 2.66 -11.39
CA THR A 7 -9.86 2.37 -10.47
C THR A 7 -10.00 3.32 -9.29
N PRO A 8 -10.22 2.82 -8.06
CA PRO A 8 -10.21 3.69 -6.89
C PRO A 8 -8.90 4.47 -6.86
N ASP A 9 -8.95 5.75 -6.48
CA ASP A 9 -7.75 6.58 -6.32
C ASP A 9 -6.77 5.82 -5.43
N THR A 10 -5.61 5.47 -5.99
CA THR A 10 -4.58 4.66 -5.31
C THR A 10 -4.18 5.27 -3.98
N GLU A 11 -4.26 6.60 -3.90
CA GLU A 11 -3.97 7.40 -2.70
C GLU A 11 -4.94 7.14 -1.54
N THR A 12 -6.11 6.56 -1.80
CA THR A 12 -7.13 6.28 -0.78
C THR A 12 -7.17 4.83 -0.32
N LEU A 13 -6.45 3.94 -1.00
CA LEU A 13 -6.48 2.51 -0.70
C LEU A 13 -5.92 2.17 0.69
N SER A 14 -6.54 1.16 1.33
CA SER A 14 -5.96 0.47 2.48
C SER A 14 -4.68 -0.27 2.07
N PHE A 15 -3.91 -0.76 3.06
CA PHE A 15 -2.69 -1.52 2.74
C PHE A 15 -3.07 -2.85 2.04
N GLU A 16 -4.07 -3.53 2.57
CA GLU A 16 -4.55 -4.83 2.10
C GLU A 16 -5.15 -4.73 0.69
N ASP A 17 -5.89 -3.66 0.40
CA ASP A 17 -6.43 -3.42 -0.94
C ASP A 17 -5.34 -3.09 -1.95
N ALA A 18 -4.39 -2.22 -1.58
CA ALA A 18 -3.25 -1.89 -2.44
C ALA A 18 -2.39 -3.12 -2.74
N LEU A 19 -2.16 -3.99 -1.73
CA LEU A 19 -1.43 -5.24 -1.89
C LEU A 19 -2.17 -6.21 -2.83
N ARG A 20 -3.48 -6.41 -2.64
CA ARG A 20 -4.28 -7.29 -3.54
C ARG A 20 -4.28 -6.80 -4.98
N ALA A 21 -4.36 -5.49 -5.19
CA ALA A 21 -4.29 -4.90 -6.53
C ALA A 21 -2.90 -5.11 -7.14
N LEU A 22 -1.83 -4.90 -6.37
CA LEU A 22 -0.45 -5.11 -6.82
C LEU A 22 -0.19 -6.58 -7.20
N GLU A 23 -0.62 -7.52 -6.37
CA GLU A 23 -0.50 -8.95 -6.68
C GLU A 23 -1.25 -9.33 -7.96
N THR A 24 -2.41 -8.70 -8.21
CA THR A 24 -3.18 -8.95 -9.43
C THR A 24 -2.43 -8.45 -10.67
N ILE A 25 -1.80 -7.28 -10.57
CA ILE A 25 -0.94 -6.75 -11.63
C ILE A 25 0.26 -7.68 -11.89
N VAL A 26 0.94 -8.13 -10.83
CA VAL A 26 2.07 -9.07 -10.94
C VAL A 26 1.64 -10.35 -11.64
N ARG A 27 0.53 -10.98 -11.21
CA ARG A 27 -0.02 -12.18 -11.86
C ARG A 27 -0.32 -11.97 -13.34
N ARG A 28 -0.84 -10.80 -13.73
CA ARG A 28 -1.09 -10.48 -15.14
C ARG A 28 0.21 -10.34 -15.93
N LEU A 29 1.21 -9.63 -15.40
CA LEU A 29 2.51 -9.49 -16.04
C LEU A 29 3.25 -10.83 -16.19
N GLU A 30 3.18 -11.68 -15.17
CA GLU A 30 3.80 -13.02 -15.16
C GLU A 30 3.14 -14.01 -16.12
N SER A 31 1.88 -13.79 -16.50
CA SER A 31 1.19 -14.65 -17.47
C SER A 31 1.83 -14.60 -18.86
N GLY A 32 2.50 -13.50 -19.22
CA GLY A 32 3.14 -13.32 -20.52
C GLY A 32 2.18 -13.06 -21.69
N ASP A 33 0.87 -13.11 -21.48
CA ASP A 33 -0.17 -12.94 -22.51
C ASP A 33 -0.60 -11.46 -22.68
N VAL A 34 0.10 -10.52 -22.03
CA VAL A 34 -0.24 -9.10 -22.03
C VAL A 34 0.54 -8.36 -23.13
N PRO A 35 -0.12 -7.58 -24.01
CA PRO A 35 0.56 -6.73 -25.00
C PRO A 35 1.59 -5.79 -24.35
N LEU A 36 2.62 -5.39 -25.10
CA LEU A 36 3.69 -4.54 -24.58
C LEU A 36 3.17 -3.21 -23.99
N ASP A 37 2.31 -2.50 -24.70
CA ASP A 37 1.76 -1.21 -24.24
C ASP A 37 0.95 -1.35 -22.95
N GLU A 38 0.20 -2.44 -22.83
CA GLU A 38 -0.55 -2.74 -21.60
C GLU A 38 0.39 -3.16 -20.47
N SER A 39 1.47 -3.88 -20.77
CA SER A 39 2.50 -4.25 -19.78
C SER A 39 3.19 -3.03 -19.18
N ILE A 40 3.47 -2.01 -20.00
CA ILE A 40 4.02 -0.72 -19.52
C ILE A 40 3.03 -0.02 -18.59
N SER A 41 1.74 -0.01 -18.95
CA SER A 41 0.68 0.61 -18.15
C SER A 41 0.49 -0.10 -16.81
N LEU A 42 0.49 -1.43 -16.83
CA LEU A 42 0.42 -2.27 -15.63
C LEU A 42 1.63 -2.07 -14.73
N TYR A 43 2.84 -1.98 -15.30
CA TYR A 43 4.06 -1.69 -14.53
C TYR A 43 3.98 -0.34 -13.83
N ALA A 44 3.59 0.72 -14.55
CA ALA A 44 3.43 2.06 -13.96
C ALA A 44 2.41 2.06 -12.81
N LYS A 45 1.30 1.34 -12.98
CA LYS A 45 0.30 1.18 -11.92
C LYS A 45 0.83 0.38 -10.73
N GLY A 46 1.61 -0.67 -10.99
CA GLY A 46 2.27 -1.47 -9.97
C GLY A 46 3.22 -0.64 -9.12
N GLU A 47 3.98 0.27 -9.73
CA GLU A 47 4.87 1.19 -9.01
C GLU A 47 4.11 2.14 -8.08
N GLU A 48 2.97 2.67 -8.52
CA GLU A 48 2.09 3.51 -7.71
C GLU A 48 1.56 2.76 -6.48
N LEU A 49 1.10 1.53 -6.67
CA LEU A 49 0.62 0.66 -5.59
C LEU A 49 1.74 0.26 -4.63
N ARG A 50 2.94 -0.04 -5.15
CA ARG A 50 4.13 -0.32 -4.32
C ARG A 50 4.44 0.85 -3.41
N LYS A 51 4.47 2.07 -3.98
CA LYS A 51 4.70 3.30 -3.22
C LYS A 51 3.67 3.46 -2.10
N ARG A 52 2.38 3.26 -2.41
CA ARG A 52 1.30 3.32 -1.42
C ARG A 52 1.49 2.31 -0.29
N CYS A 53 1.82 1.06 -0.60
CA CYS A 53 2.10 0.03 0.40
C CYS A 53 3.26 0.45 1.33
N THR A 54 4.34 0.97 0.75
CA THR A 54 5.49 1.48 1.53
C THR A 54 5.10 2.64 2.44
N GLU A 55 4.34 3.62 1.95
CA GLU A 55 3.87 4.76 2.77
C GLU A 55 3.01 4.30 3.95
N ARG A 56 2.12 3.32 3.73
CA ARG A 56 1.26 2.77 4.79
C ARG A 56 2.08 2.04 5.85
N LEU A 57 3.08 1.26 5.44
CA LEU A 57 4.00 0.59 6.37
C LEU A 57 4.84 1.57 7.17
N GLN A 58 5.41 2.59 6.52
CA GLN A 58 6.18 3.65 7.18
C GLN A 58 5.32 4.42 8.20
N ALA A 59 4.07 4.74 7.84
CA ALA A 59 3.15 5.37 8.77
C ALA A 59 2.87 4.46 9.98
N ALA A 60 2.66 3.16 9.77
CA ALA A 60 2.45 2.22 10.87
C ALA A 60 3.68 2.10 11.78
N GLU A 61 4.88 2.00 11.20
CA GLU A 61 6.15 1.95 11.92
C GLU A 61 6.37 3.22 12.75
N ALA A 62 6.15 4.40 12.17
CA ALA A 62 6.25 5.67 12.88
C ALA A 62 5.27 5.77 14.06
N ARG A 63 4.07 5.19 13.94
CA ARG A 63 3.10 5.12 15.04
C ARG A 63 3.59 4.21 16.17
N ILE A 64 4.20 3.07 15.83
CA ILE A 64 4.78 2.14 16.81
C ILE A 64 6.00 2.76 17.49
N ALA A 65 6.89 3.41 16.74
CA ALA A 65 8.09 4.05 17.28
C ALA A 65 7.78 5.18 18.28
N LYS A 66 6.61 5.82 18.18
CA LYS A 66 6.12 6.80 19.16
C LYS A 66 5.63 6.14 20.47
N LEU A 67 5.41 4.83 20.49
CA LEU A 67 5.14 4.10 21.72
C LEU A 67 6.47 3.90 22.44
N THR A 68 6.68 4.65 23.53
CA THR A 68 7.81 4.38 24.42
C THR A 68 7.54 3.05 25.11
N VAL A 69 8.42 2.08 24.92
CA VAL A 69 8.36 0.77 25.58
C VAL A 69 9.47 0.70 26.63
N ASP A 70 9.14 0.24 27.83
CA ASP A 70 10.14 -0.01 28.88
C ASP A 70 10.92 -1.32 28.64
N ALA A 71 11.88 -1.59 29.53
CA ALA A 71 12.71 -2.79 29.48
C ALA A 71 11.93 -4.12 29.57
N ASN A 72 10.65 -4.08 29.97
CA ASN A 72 9.77 -5.24 30.06
C ASN A 72 8.78 -5.33 28.88
N GLY A 73 8.90 -4.44 27.89
CA GLY A 73 8.01 -4.38 26.72
C GLY A 73 6.67 -3.71 26.99
N ALA A 74 6.48 -3.07 28.15
CA ALA A 74 5.24 -2.36 28.47
C ALA A 74 5.28 -0.95 27.87
N VAL A 75 4.16 -0.52 27.27
CA VAL A 75 4.02 0.83 26.72
C VAL A 75 3.96 1.84 27.87
N THR A 76 5.03 2.61 28.05
CA THR A 76 5.21 3.61 29.12
C THR A 76 4.96 5.05 28.67
N GLY A 77 4.85 5.28 27.35
CA GLY A 77 4.53 6.58 26.80
C GLY A 77 3.76 6.43 25.49
N ALA A 78 2.51 6.86 25.49
CA ALA A 78 1.76 7.12 24.26
C ALA A 78 1.55 8.62 24.19
N GLN A 79 2.12 9.30 23.19
CA GLN A 79 1.65 10.65 22.89
C GLN A 79 0.20 10.55 22.40
N PRO A 80 -0.75 11.28 22.99
CA PRO A 80 -2.11 11.31 22.48
C PRO A 80 -2.09 11.82 21.04
N PHE A 81 -2.73 11.09 20.13
CA PHE A 81 -2.93 11.54 18.76
C PHE A 81 -3.89 12.74 18.79
N GLY A 82 -3.33 13.95 18.66
CA GLY A 82 -4.10 15.20 18.48
C GLY A 82 -4.07 16.14 19.69
N ALA A 83 -2.92 16.77 19.94
CA ALA A 83 -2.85 18.04 20.68
C ALA A 83 -2.20 19.09 19.76
N ASP A 84 -2.88 19.36 18.65
CA ASP A 84 -2.99 20.63 17.90
C ASP A 84 -3.84 20.39 16.65
#